data_AF-A0A089WHS5-F1
#
_entry.id   AF-A0A089WHS5-F1
#
_cell.length_a   1.000
_cell.length_b   1.000
_cell.length_c   1.000
_cell.angle_alpha   90.00
_cell.angle_beta   90.00
_cell.angle_gamma   90.00
#
_symmetry.space_group_name_H-M   'P 1'
#
loop_
_entity.id
_entity.type
_entity.pdbx_description
1 polymer ?
#
loop_
_entity_poly.entity_id
_entity_poly.type
_entity_poly.pdbx_seq_one_letter_code
_entity_poly.pdbx_strand_id
1 'polypeptide(L)' 'MDPATTLIRFPDVIAMTGLARATIYKRLKDDPTFPRPVPLSDSMSRGAPVGFVLAEVQRWTCARIEVREASA' A
#
# COMPACT_ATOMS: atom_id res chain seq x y z
N MET A 1 -0.82 -18.83 -4.64
CA MET A 1 -1.21 -17.52 -5.22
C MET A 1 -0.02 -16.61 -5.03
N ASP A 2 0.55 -16.09 -6.11
CA ASP A 2 1.82 -15.36 -6.03
C ASP A 2 1.60 -13.95 -5.45
N PRO A 3 2.23 -13.59 -4.32
CA PRO A 3 2.00 -12.29 -3.69
C PRO A 3 2.56 -11.13 -4.53
N ALA A 4 3.47 -11.39 -5.48
CA ALA A 4 3.98 -10.36 -6.38
C ALA A 4 2.98 -10.00 -7.50
N THR A 5 2.02 -10.88 -7.80
CA THR A 5 0.99 -10.66 -8.83
C THR A 5 -0.40 -10.41 -8.25
N THR A 6 -0.54 -10.52 -6.92
CA THR A 6 -1.82 -10.30 -6.24
C THR A 6 -2.03 -8.80 -6.00
N LEU A 7 -3.12 -8.27 -6.55
CA LEU A 7 -3.55 -6.88 -6.34
C LEU A 7 -4.64 -6.84 -5.26
N ILE A 8 -4.39 -6.08 -4.20
CA ILE A 8 -5.34 -5.85 -3.11
C ILE A 8 -5.99 -4.47 -3.21
N ARG A 9 -7.17 -4.32 -2.61
CA ARG A 9 -7.92 -3.07 -2.66
C ARG A 9 -7.56 -2.19 -1.47
N PHE A 10 -7.98 -0.93 -1.54
CA PHE A 10 -7.74 0.05 -0.48
C PHE A 10 -8.18 -0.42 0.93
N PRO A 11 -9.34 -1.08 1.12
CA PRO A 11 -9.75 -1.62 2.42
C PRO A 11 -8.76 -2.65 2.99
N ASP A 12 -8.21 -3.51 2.14
CA ASP A 12 -7.23 -4.52 2.54
C ASP A 12 -5.91 -3.85 2.96
N VAL A 13 -5.46 -2.83 2.23
CA VAL A 13 -4.27 -2.05 2.61
C VAL A 13 -4.45 -1.41 3.98
N ILE A 14 -5.63 -0.86 4.28
CA ILE A 14 -5.96 -0.31 5.61
C ILE A 14 -5.88 -1.40 6.67
N ALA A 15 -6.47 -2.57 6.42
CA ALA A 15 -6.45 -3.70 7.36
C ALA A 15 -5.01 -4.22 7.61
N MET A 16 -4.17 -4.27 6.58
CA MET A 16 -2.79 -4.77 6.68
C MET A 16 -1.82 -3.78 7.30
N THR A 17 -1.96 -2.49 7.01
CA THR A 17 -1.05 -1.45 7.50
C THR A 17 -1.51 -0.81 8.81
N GLY A 18 -2.78 -0.99 9.18
CA GLY A 18 -3.42 -0.33 10.32
C GLY A 18 -3.57 1.19 10.14
N LEU A 19 -3.31 1.71 8.94
CA LEU A 19 -3.33 3.14 8.67
C LEU A 19 -4.71 3.61 8.20
N ALA A 20 -5.15 4.75 8.73
CA ALA A 20 -6.33 5.42 8.21
C ALA A 20 -6.13 5.87 6.75
N ARG A 21 -7.22 5.90 5.98
CA ARG A 21 -7.24 6.30 4.56
C ARG A 21 -6.55 7.64 4.31
N ALA A 22 -6.79 8.64 5.17
CA ALA A 22 -6.15 9.95 5.05
C ALA A 22 -4.62 9.88 5.18
N THR A 23 -4.12 9.03 6.08
CA THR A 23 -2.68 8.83 6.30
C THR A 23 -2.03 8.10 5.14
N ILE A 24 -2.74 7.14 4.53
CA ILE A 24 -2.27 6.47 3.32
C ILE A 24 -2.11 7.48 2.18
N TYR A 25 -3.09 8.37 1.96
CA TYR A 25 -2.97 9.40 0.93
C TYR A 25 -1.82 10.39 1.19
N LYS A 26 -1.57 10.76 2.45
CA LYS A 26 -0.40 11.57 2.80
C LYS A 26 0.90 10.82 2.49
N ARG A 27 1.03 9.56 2.91
CA ARG A 27 2.21 8.74 2.61
C ARG A 27 2.41 8.52 1.12
N LEU A 28 1.35 8.32 0.35
CA LEU A 28 1.45 8.24 -1.11
C LEU A 28 2.06 9.49 -1.76
N LYS A 29 1.94 10.65 -1.11
CA LYS A 29 2.50 11.91 -1.57
C LYS A 29 3.91 12.17 -1.00
N ASP A 30 4.11 11.86 0.27
CA ASP A 30 5.30 12.25 1.03
C ASP A 30 6.37 11.13 1.12
N ASP A 31 5.98 9.86 0.99
CA ASP A 31 6.82 8.70 1.22
C ASP A 31 6.98 7.84 -0.05
N PRO A 32 8.14 7.90 -0.73
CA PRO A 32 8.39 7.12 -1.94
C PRO A 32 8.55 5.62 -1.67
N THR A 33 8.71 5.20 -0.41
CA THR A 33 8.79 3.78 -0.02
C THR A 33 7.42 3.14 0.13
N PHE A 34 6.35 3.95 0.16
CA PHE A 34 4.99 3.45 0.29
C PHE A 34 4.52 2.78 -1.02
N PRO A 35 3.79 1.65 -0.95
CA PRO A 35 3.28 0.94 -2.13
C PRO A 35 2.47 1.85 -3.05
N ARG A 36 2.73 1.80 -4.36
CA ARG A 36 2.05 2.67 -5.33
C ARG A 36 0.73 2.05 -5.80
N PRO A 37 -0.31 2.87 -6.01
CA PRO A 37 -1.56 2.39 -6.58
C PRO A 37 -1.38 2.03 -8.05
N VAL A 38 -1.83 0.84 -8.42
CA VAL A 38 -1.93 0.36 -9.80
C VAL A 38 -3.35 0.62 -10.30
N PRO A 39 -3.55 1.41 -11.36
CA PRO A 39 -4.88 1.58 -11.96
C PRO A 39 -5.37 0.25 -12.53
N LEU A 40 -6.60 -0.15 -12.18
CA LEU A 40 -7.24 -1.38 -12.67
C LEU A 40 -8.16 -1.14 -13.86
N SER A 41 -8.20 0.09 -14.38
CA SER A 41 -9.03 0.50 -15.51
C SER A 41 -8.30 1.54 -16.32
N ASP A 42 -8.55 1.57 -17.63
CA ASP A 42 -8.02 2.56 -18.57
C ASP A 42 -8.57 3.98 -18.33
N SER A 43 -9.63 4.10 -17.53
CA SER A 43 -10.17 5.41 -17.15
C SER A 43 -9.27 6.06 -16.09
N MET A 44 -8.61 7.17 -16.44
CA MET A 44 -7.88 8.03 -15.49
C MET A 44 -8.81 8.96 -14.68
N SER A 45 -10.11 8.68 -14.66
CA SER A 45 -11.10 9.47 -13.92
C SER A 45 -10.82 9.47 -12.42
N ARG A 46 -11.06 10.60 -11.73
CA ARG A 46 -11.03 10.67 -10.26
C ARG A 46 -12.12 9.74 -9.70
N GLY A 47 -11.71 8.54 -9.31
CA GLY A 47 -12.62 7.48 -8.83
C GLY A 47 -12.41 6.13 -9.50
N ALA A 48 -11.52 6.05 -10.49
CA ALA A 48 -11.15 4.78 -11.10
C ALA A 48 -10.63 3.79 -10.05
N PRO A 49 -10.98 2.51 -10.17
CA PRO A 49 -10.54 1.50 -9.22
C PRO A 49 -9.01 1.37 -9.27
N VAL A 50 -8.36 1.54 -8.12
CA VAL A 50 -6.91 1.30 -7.95
C VAL A 50 -6.63 0.09 -7.04
N GLY A 51 -5.69 -0.75 -7.42
CA GLY A 51 -5.16 -1.84 -6.60
C GLY A 51 -3.77 -1.52 -6.05
N PHE A 52 -3.29 -2.31 -5.11
CA PHE A 52 -1.92 -2.26 -4.59
C PHE A 52 -1.32 -3.64 -4.65
N VAL A 53 -0.02 -3.76 -4.94
CA VAL A 53 0.64 -5.05 -4.98
C VAL A 53 0.81 -5.57 -3.55
N LEU A 54 0.28 -6.76 -3.27
CA LEU A 54 0.32 -7.39 -1.94
C LEU A 54 1.76 -7.48 -1.41
N ALA A 55 2.69 -7.96 -2.23
CA ALA A 55 4.09 -8.07 -1.83
C ALA A 55 4.77 -6.73 -1.52
N GLU A 56 4.34 -5.61 -2.12
CA GLU A 56 4.87 -4.29 -1.77
C GLU A 56 4.34 -3.85 -0.40
N VAL A 57 3.04 -4.04 -0.15
CA VAL A 57 2.40 -3.71 1.12
C VAL A 57 2.99 -4.53 2.26
N GLN A 58 3.22 -5.83 2.04
CA GLN A 58 3.89 -6.69 3.02
C GLN A 58 5.32 -6.24 3.29
N ARG A 59 6.11 -5.94 2.25
CA ARG A 59 7.49 -5.46 2.40
C ARG A 59 7.56 -4.16 3.18
N TRP A 60 6.68 -3.21 2.89
CA TRP A 60 6.59 -1.97 3.65
C TRP A 60 6.26 -2.23 5.12
N THR A 61 5.29 -3.11 5.41
CA THR A 61 4.96 -3.48 6.79
C THR A 61 6.14 -4.15 7.50
N CYS A 62 6.85 -5.08 6.86
CA CYS A 62 8.05 -5.69 7.42
C CYS A 62 9.14 -4.66 7.72
N ALA A 63 9.41 -3.75 6.79
CA ALA A 63 10.39 -2.69 7.00
C ALA A 63 10.03 -1.79 8.20
N ARG A 64 8.73 -1.56 8.46
CA ARG A 64 8.27 -0.82 9.65
C ARG A 64 8.49 -1.60 10.95
N ILE A 65 8.36 -2.92 10.91
CA ILE A 65 8.70 -3.79 12.05
C ILE A 65 10.20 -3.74 12.29
N GLU A 66 11.03 -3.89 11.26
CA GLU A 66 12.49 -3.83 11.38
C GLU A 66 12.97 -2.47 11.92
N VAL A 67 12.38 -1.35 11.48
CA VAL A 67 12.69 -0.01 12.02
C VAL A 67 12.35 0.09 13.51
N ARG A 68 11.27 -0.56 13.96
CA ARG A 68 10.93 -0.64 15.39
C ARG A 68 11.98 -1.47 16.15
N GLU A 69 12.32 -2.65 15.65
CA GLU A 69 13.30 -3.54 16.28
C GLU A 69 14.70 -2.93 16.32
N ALA A 70 15.10 -2.17 15.30
CA ALA A 70 16.37 -1.44 15.26
C ALA A 70 16.40 -0.21 16.19
N SER A 71 15.25 0.21 16.72
CA SER A 71 15.12 1.30 17.69
C SER A 71 14.91 0.80 19.13
N ALA A 72 14.97 -0.52 19.34
CA ALA A 72 14.89 -1.19 20.64
C ALA A 72 16.29 -1.63 21.10
#